data_AF-A0A6M3Y0I5-F1
#
_entry.id   AF-A0A6M3Y0I5-F1
#
_cell.length_a   1.000
_cell.length_b   1.000
_cell.length_c   1.000
_cell.angle_alpha   90.00
_cell.angle_beta   90.00
_cell.angle_gamma   90.00
#
_symmetry.space_group_name_H-M   'P 1'
#
loop_
_entity.id
_entity.type
_entity.pdbx_description
1 polymer ?
#
loop_
_entity_poly.entity_id
_entity_poly.type
_entity_poly.pdbx_seq_one_letter_code
_entity_poly.pdbx_strand_id
1 'polypeptide(L)' 'YTAARMGHPTEGCILYIYSNIPVCIECAKGIIMAGIKEVVISVLGDYEVVGLSGQQLLEEAEVIIRKPQEDVS' A
#
# COMPACT_ATOMS: atom_id res chain seq x y z
N TYR A 1 -10.36 0.32 -8.03
CA TYR A 1 -11.41 0.55 -9.04
C TYR A 1 -11.08 -0.07 -10.40
N THR A 2 -9.98 0.30 -11.05
CA THR A 2 -9.67 -0.12 -12.43
C THR A 2 -9.61 -1.63 -12.63
N ALA A 3 -8.85 -2.36 -11.81
CA ALA A 3 -8.72 -3.82 -11.92
C ALA A 3 -10.10 -4.52 -11.77
N ALA A 4 -10.87 -4.14 -10.75
CA ALA A 4 -12.22 -4.64 -10.54
C ALA A 4 -13.15 -4.35 -11.74
N ARG A 5 -13.15 -3.12 -12.28
CA ARG A 5 -13.95 -2.74 -13.46
C ARG A 5 -13.59 -3.56 -14.70
N MET A 6 -12.31 -3.89 -14.86
CA MET A 6 -11.80 -4.62 -16.01
C MET A 6 -11.80 -6.15 -15.78
N GLY A 7 -12.25 -6.64 -14.62
CA GLY A 7 -12.23 -8.07 -14.28
C GLY A 7 -10.83 -8.66 -14.16
N HIS A 8 -9.81 -7.86 -13.82
CA HIS A 8 -8.44 -8.34 -13.64
C HIS A 8 -8.18 -8.66 -12.16
N PRO A 9 -7.67 -9.87 -11.83
CA PRO A 9 -7.33 -10.22 -10.47
C PRO A 9 -6.09 -9.46 -9.99
N THR A 10 -6.05 -9.15 -8.69
CA THR A 10 -4.92 -8.46 -8.02
C THR A 10 -4.32 -9.27 -6.86
N GLU A 11 -4.84 -10.47 -6.61
CA GLU A 11 -4.33 -11.35 -5.56
C GLU A 11 -2.85 -11.70 -5.83
N GLY A 12 -2.00 -11.53 -4.83
CA GLY A 12 -0.56 -11.78 -4.93
C GLY A 12 0.24 -10.75 -5.72
N CYS A 13 -0.39 -9.69 -6.26
CA CYS A 13 0.34 -8.64 -6.97
C CYS A 13 1.18 -7.78 -6.02
N ILE A 14 2.16 -7.09 -6.62
CA ILE A 14 2.95 -6.03 -6.00
C ILE A 14 2.36 -4.69 -6.45
N LEU A 15 2.06 -3.78 -5.51
CA LEU A 15 1.56 -2.45 -5.81
C LEU A 15 2.64 -1.38 -5.59
N TYR A 16 2.98 -0.64 -6.64
CA TYR A 16 3.88 0.50 -6.56
C TYR A 16 3.09 1.78 -6.36
N ILE A 17 3.38 2.51 -5.28
CA ILE A 17 2.71 3.74 -4.88
C ILE A 17 3.76 4.85 -4.85
N TYR A 18 3.73 5.70 -5.88
CA TYR A 18 4.54 6.90 -5.94
C TYR A 18 3.68 8.11 -5.56
N SER A 19 3.79 8.51 -4.29
CA SER A 19 2.95 9.54 -3.68
C SER A 19 3.80 10.41 -2.77
N ASN A 20 3.46 11.70 -2.68
CA ASN A 20 4.08 12.63 -1.73
C ASN A 20 3.42 12.57 -0.34
N ILE A 21 2.40 11.74 -0.16
CA ILE A 21 1.69 11.52 1.09
C ILE A 21 1.67 10.03 1.44
N PRO A 22 1.70 9.67 2.74
CA PRO A 22 1.59 8.28 3.17
C PRO A 22 0.29 7.60 2.71
N VAL A 23 0.23 6.28 2.84
CA VAL A 23 -1.01 5.52 2.58
C VAL A 23 -2.00 5.79 3.71
N CYS A 24 -3.20 6.29 3.38
CA CYS A 24 -4.25 6.47 4.37
C CYS A 24 -4.95 5.14 4.72
N ILE A 25 -5.72 5.14 5.82
CA ILE A 25 -6.35 3.92 6.33
C ILE A 25 -7.33 3.27 5.35
N GLU A 26 -8.10 4.06 4.59
CA GLU A 26 -9.05 3.53 3.61
C GLU A 26 -8.35 2.91 2.40
N CYS A 27 -7.22 3.48 1.98
CA CYS A 27 -6.36 2.89 0.96
C CYS A 27 -5.75 1.58 1.45
N ALA A 28 -5.24 1.53 2.69
CA ALA A 28 -4.68 0.32 3.28
C ALA A 28 -5.71 -0.83 3.32
N LYS A 29 -6.93 -0.57 3.79
CA LYS A 29 -8.04 -1.55 3.75
C LYS A 29 -8.30 -2.04 2.34
N GLY A 30 -8.35 -1.13 1.37
CA GLY A 30 -8.55 -1.47 -0.04
C GLY A 30 -7.45 -2.38 -0.60
N ILE A 31 -6.19 -2.13 -0.24
CA ILE A 31 -5.03 -2.94 -0.65
C ILE A 31 -5.14 -4.35 -0.06
N ILE A 32 -5.41 -4.46 1.24
CA ILE A 32 -5.54 -5.73 1.96
C ILE A 32 -6.68 -6.57 1.37
N MET A 33 -7.87 -5.98 1.23
CA MET A 33 -9.04 -6.66 0.68
C MET A 33 -8.88 -7.04 -0.80
N ALA A 34 -7.97 -6.38 -1.52
CA ALA A 34 -7.66 -6.71 -2.91
C ALA A 34 -6.65 -7.87 -3.05
N GLY A 35 -6.16 -8.43 -1.94
CA GLY A 35 -5.24 -9.57 -1.96
C GLY A 35 -3.78 -9.22 -2.27
N ILE A 36 -3.43 -7.94 -2.26
CA ILE A 36 -2.06 -7.48 -2.53
C ILE A 36 -1.18 -7.87 -1.34
N LYS A 37 -0.02 -8.48 -1.62
CA LYS A 37 0.90 -8.99 -0.59
C LYS A 37 2.14 -8.15 -0.40
N GLU A 38 2.39 -7.24 -1.33
CA GLU A 38 3.54 -6.36 -1.27
C GLU A 38 3.20 -4.98 -1.82
N VAL A 39 3.70 -3.95 -1.14
CA VAL A 39 3.62 -2.55 -1.56
C VAL A 39 5.00 -1.93 -1.58
N VAL A 40 5.29 -1.16 -2.64
CA VAL A 40 6.50 -0.34 -2.75
C VAL A 40 6.07 1.12 -2.64
N ILE A 41 6.44 1.79 -1.55
CA ILE A 41 5.92 3.12 -1.20
C ILE A 41 7.07 4.12 -1.06
N SER A 42 6.98 5.25 -1.77
CA SER A 42 7.98 6.33 -1.72
C SER A 42 8.03 7.06 -0.37
N VAL A 43 6.87 7.26 0.27
CA VAL A 43 6.74 8.00 1.53
C VAL A 43 6.10 7.09 2.58
N LEU A 44 6.87 6.80 3.64
CA LEU A 44 6.39 6.11 4.84
C LEU A 44 6.02 7.14 5.91
N GLY A 45 5.13 6.75 6.81
CA GLY A 45 4.72 7.58 7.93
C GLY A 45 3.23 7.53 8.21
N ASP A 46 2.84 8.28 9.22
CA ASP A 46 1.48 8.33 9.70
C ASP A 46 0.80 9.61 9.21
N TYR A 47 -0.49 9.52 8.92
CA TYR A 47 -1.33 10.70 9.08
C TYR A 47 -1.51 10.92 10.59
N GLU A 48 -1.49 12.16 11.07
CA GLU A 48 -1.91 12.46 12.43
C GLU A 48 -3.41 12.13 12.58
N VAL A 49 -3.71 10.91 12.98
CA VAL A 49 -5.06 10.42 13.25
C VAL A 49 -5.07 9.65 14.55
N VAL A 50 -6.17 9.77 15.30
CA VAL A 50 -6.42 8.96 16.49
C VAL A 50 -6.71 7.52 16.03
N GLY A 51 -5.76 6.61 16.19
CA GLY A 51 -5.89 5.19 15.81
C GLY A 51 -4.66 4.64 15.08
N LEU A 52 -4.83 3.50 14.40
CA LEU A 52 -3.80 2.90 13.55
C LEU A 52 -3.63 3.70 12.25
N SER A 53 -2.39 3.93 11.85
CA SER A 53 -2.09 4.48 10.54
C SER A 53 -2.31 3.46 9.42
N GLY A 54 -2.39 3.94 8.17
CA GLY A 54 -2.49 3.05 7.02
C GLY A 54 -1.27 2.14 6.88
N GLN A 55 -0.08 2.63 7.27
CA GLN A 55 1.13 1.80 7.29
C GLN A 55 1.03 0.69 8.34
N GLN A 56 0.66 1.02 9.58
CA GLN A 56 0.52 0.03 10.65
C GLN A 56 -0.52 -1.04 10.29
N LEU A 57 -1.63 -0.64 9.65
CA LEU A 57 -2.65 -1.58 9.21
C LEU A 57 -2.15 -2.56 8.14
N LEU A 58 -1.27 -2.10 7.23
CA LEU A 58 -0.64 -2.97 6.24
C LEU A 58 0.33 -3.95 6.90
N GLU A 59 1.11 -3.48 7.88
CA GLU A 59 2.05 -4.31 8.65
C GLU A 59 1.30 -5.39 9.46
N GLU A 60 0.21 -5.05 10.15
CA GLU A 60 -0.64 -6.00 10.88
C GLU A 60 -1.28 -7.05 9.97
N ALA A 61 -1.57 -6.69 8.71
CA ALA A 61 -2.10 -7.61 7.71
C ALA A 61 -1.01 -8.42 6.97
N GLU A 62 0.24 -8.36 7.44
CA GLU A 62 1.40 -9.06 6.87
C GLU A 62 1.67 -8.70 5.40
N VAL A 63 1.32 -7.47 4.99
CA VAL A 63 1.70 -6.92 3.68
C VAL A 63 3.14 -6.43 3.75
N ILE A 64 3.98 -6.92 2.86
CA ILE A 64 5.40 -6.53 2.81
C ILE A 64 5.50 -5.09 2.31
N ILE A 65 6.15 -4.21 3.07
CA ILE A 65 6.39 -2.82 2.68
C ILE A 65 7.85 -2.63 2.29
N ARG A 66 8.10 -2.14 1.08
CA ARG A 66 9.43 -1.77 0.59
C ARG A 66 9.49 -0.30 0.22
N LYS A 67 10.69 0.29 0.31
CA LYS A 67 10.99 1.58 -0.35
C LYS A 67 11.47 1.32 -1.78
N PRO A 68 11.25 2.26 -2.72
CA PRO A 68 11.88 2.18 -4.04
C PRO A 68 13.40 2.06 -3.89
N GLN A 69 14.06 1.26 -4.73
CA GLN A 69 15.51 1.33 -4.84
C GLN A 69 15.87 2.69 -5.42
N GLU A 70 16.77 3.42 -4.76
CA GLU A 70 17.41 4.59 -5.37
C GLU A 70 18.34 4.09 -6.47
N ASP A 71 18.13 4.53 -7.71
CA ASP A 71 19.07 4.28 -8.79
C ASP A 71 20.40 4.92 -8.43
N VAL A 72 21.40 4.07 -8.16
CA VAL A 72 22.79 4.50 -8.00
C VAL A 72 23.26 4.97 -9.38
N SER A 73 23.20 6.28 -9.61
CA SER A 73 23.74 6.95 -10.80
C SER A 73 25.17 7.39 -10.59
#